data_AF-A0A8T3PBY3-F1
#
_entry.id   AF-A0A8T3PBY3-F1
#
_cell.length_a   1.000
_cell.length_b   1.000
_cell.length_c   1.000
_cell.angle_alpha   90.00
_cell.angle_beta   90.00
_cell.angle_gamma   90.00
#
_symmetry.space_group_name_H-M   'P 1'
#
loop_
_entity.id
_entity.type
_entity.pdbx_description
1 polymer ?
#
loop_
_entity_poly.entity_id
_entity_poly.type
_entity_poly.pdbx_seq_one_letter_code
_entity_poly.pdbx_strand_id
1 'polypeptide(L)' 'MSARGEDGDAPQAPQVTRAEGRVAVCVSGAGSNLRALQRAAAGGRLGGRIQVVVADRPCAALEFAAGQGI' A
#
# COMPACT_ATOMS: atom_id res chain seq x y z
N MET A 1 -23.85 -10.75 -46.18
CA MET A 1 -22.95 -9.61 -46.49
C MET A 1 -23.52 -8.37 -45.83
N SER A 2 -22.65 -7.48 -45.31
CA SER A 2 -22.91 -6.24 -44.55
C SER A 2 -23.03 -6.43 -43.02
N ALA A 3 -21.95 -6.27 -42.22
CA ALA A 3 -21.18 -5.06 -41.83
C ALA A 3 -21.77 -4.45 -40.55
N ARG A 4 -21.17 -4.69 -39.36
CA ARG A 4 -20.07 -3.96 -38.67
C ARG A 4 -20.48 -2.59 -38.10
N GLY A 5 -20.09 -2.39 -36.83
CA GLY A 5 -20.30 -1.18 -36.00
C GLY A 5 -21.56 -1.40 -35.16
N GLU A 6 -21.58 -1.27 -33.84
CA GLU A 6 -21.02 -0.17 -33.05
C GLU A 6 -20.70 -0.66 -31.62
N ASP A 7 -19.53 -1.28 -31.41
CA ASP A 7 -18.93 -1.30 -30.07
C ASP A 7 -18.17 0.03 -29.93
N GLY A 8 -18.94 1.08 -29.69
CA GLY A 8 -18.42 2.42 -29.45
C GLY A 8 -17.46 2.39 -28.27
N ASP A 9 -16.21 2.74 -28.52
CA ASP A 9 -15.20 3.11 -27.52
C ASP A 9 -15.76 4.29 -26.71
N ALA A 10 -16.51 3.97 -25.67
CA ALA A 10 -16.94 4.96 -24.69
C ALA A 10 -15.66 5.57 -24.10
N PRO A 11 -15.57 6.90 -23.96
CA PRO A 11 -14.38 7.54 -23.41
C PRO A 11 -14.11 6.93 -22.04
N GLN A 12 -13.06 6.11 -21.97
CA GLN A 12 -12.60 5.49 -20.75
C GLN A 12 -12.26 6.63 -19.80
N ALA A 13 -13.08 6.79 -18.75
CA ALA A 13 -12.83 7.79 -17.71
C ALA A 13 -11.34 7.69 -17.31
N PRO A 14 -10.62 8.82 -17.20
CA PRO A 14 -9.19 8.80 -16.94
C PRO A 14 -8.96 7.91 -15.74
N GLN A 15 -8.32 6.77 -15.98
CA GLN A 15 -7.96 5.87 -14.90
C GLN A 15 -6.91 6.62 -14.12
N VAL A 16 -7.32 7.19 -12.99
CA VAL A 16 -6.39 7.80 -12.05
C VAL A 16 -5.51 6.66 -11.59
N THR A 17 -4.35 6.49 -12.21
CA THR A 17 -3.32 5.60 -11.70
C THR A 17 -2.97 6.17 -10.35
N ARG A 18 -3.55 5.60 -9.28
CA ARG A 18 -3.14 5.95 -7.93
C ARG A 18 -1.66 5.58 -7.88
N ALA A 19 -0.79 6.58 -7.89
CA ALA A 19 0.63 6.37 -7.65
C ALA A 19 0.77 5.51 -6.40
N GLU A 20 1.67 4.53 -6.41
CA GLU A 20 1.90 3.68 -5.24
C GLU A 20 2.09 4.55 -4.00
N GLY A 21 1.21 4.40 -3.01
CA GLY A 21 1.24 5.22 -1.81
C GLY A 21 2.53 5.00 -1.02
N ARG A 22 3.11 6.07 -0.50
CA ARG A 22 4.23 6.01 0.46
C ARG A 22 3.69 6.28 1.85
N VAL A 23 3.79 5.30 2.73
CA VAL A 23 3.17 5.33 4.07
C VAL A 23 4.25 5.45 5.15
N ALA A 24 4.07 6.41 6.06
CA ALA A 24 4.79 6.49 7.32
C ALA A 24 3.90 5.94 8.44
N VAL A 25 4.47 5.15 9.36
CA VAL A 25 3.73 4.57 10.48
C VAL A 25 4.38 4.97 11.80
N CYS A 26 3.61 5.63 12.67
CA CYS A 26 4.04 5.94 14.04
C CYS A 26 3.61 4.83 15.00
N VAL A 27 4.52 4.35 15.84
CA VAL A 27 4.29 3.27 16.81
C VAL A 27 4.86 3.62 18.17
N SER A 28 4.39 2.94 19.21
CA SER A 28 4.91 3.10 20.57
C SER A 28 5.00 1.78 21.34
N GLY A 29 4.63 0.65 20.75
CA GLY A 29 4.50 -0.62 21.47
C GLY A 29 4.80 -1.85 20.63
N ALA A 30 4.04 -2.92 20.82
CA ALA A 30 4.27 -4.22 20.15
C ALA A 30 4.06 -4.19 18.62
N GLY A 31 3.33 -3.19 18.10
CA GLY A 31 3.15 -3.00 16.66
C GLY A 31 2.24 -4.04 15.98
N SER A 32 1.23 -4.57 16.66
CA SER A 32 0.26 -5.49 16.04
C SER A 32 -0.38 -4.92 14.76
N ASN A 33 -0.72 -3.63 14.76
CA ASN A 33 -1.21 -2.92 13.58
C ASN A 33 -0.15 -2.78 12.49
N LEU A 34 1.10 -2.44 12.84
CA LEU A 34 2.22 -2.40 11.89
C LEU A 34 2.40 -3.76 11.19
N ARG A 35 2.32 -4.87 11.93
CA ARG A 35 2.39 -6.23 11.39
C ARG A 35 1.20 -6.54 10.46
N ALA A 36 0.01 -6.03 10.76
CA ALA A 36 -1.15 -6.17 9.87
C ALA A 36 -0.99 -5.35 8.58
N LEU A 37 -0.53 -4.10 8.70
CA LEU A 37 -0.27 -3.22 7.57
C LEU A 37 0.84 -3.77 6.67
N GLN A 38 1.92 -4.30 7.24
CA GLN A 38 3.00 -4.90 6.46
C GLN A 38 2.53 -6.13 5.69
N ARG A 39 1.69 -6.99 6.29
CA ARG A 39 1.05 -8.12 5.58
C ARG A 39 0.14 -7.64 4.44
N ALA A 40 -0.60 -6.55 4.64
CA ALA A 40 -1.42 -5.96 3.58
C ALA A 40 -0.56 -5.33 2.47
N ALA A 41 0.54 -4.65 2.81
CA ALA A 41 1.48 -4.07 1.85
C ALA A 41 2.15 -5.15 1.00
N ALA A 42 2.70 -6.19 1.63
CA ALA A 42 3.32 -7.33 0.95
C ALA A 42 2.31 -8.07 0.04
N GLY A 43 1.03 -8.08 0.40
CA GLY A 43 -0.05 -8.65 -0.42
C GLY A 43 -0.71 -7.66 -1.39
N GLY A 44 -0.17 -6.45 -1.57
CA GLY A 44 -0.71 -5.43 -2.48
C GLY A 44 -2.04 -4.80 -2.06
N ARG A 45 -2.61 -5.17 -0.91
CA ARG A 45 -3.92 -4.69 -0.42
C ARG A 45 -3.86 -3.30 0.22
N LEU A 46 -2.67 -2.78 0.52
CA LEU A 46 -2.49 -1.44 1.08
C LEU A 46 -2.56 -0.33 0.01
N GLY A 47 -2.34 -0.65 -1.27
CA GLY A 47 -2.22 0.35 -2.33
C GLY A 47 -0.93 1.19 -2.24
N GLY A 48 0.08 0.67 -1.55
CA GLY A 48 1.34 1.37 -1.28
C GLY A 48 2.30 0.55 -0.42
N ARG A 49 3.43 1.16 -0.07
CA ARG A 49 4.49 0.56 0.74
C ARG A 49 4.75 1.40 1.99
N ILE A 50 5.05 0.72 3.09
CA ILE A 50 5.55 1.38 4.29
C ILE A 50 7.02 1.73 4.03
N GLN A 51 7.34 3.02 4.10
CA GLN A 51 8.68 3.55 3.81
C GLN A 51 9.45 3.92 5.06
N VAL A 52 8.74 4.20 6.15
CA VAL A 52 9.37 4.58 7.42
C VAL A 52 8.47 4.21 8.58
N VAL A 53 9.10 3.73 9.66
CA VAL A 53 8.47 3.54 10.95
C VAL A 53 9.15 4.46 11.96
N VAL A 54 8.36 5.23 12.69
CA VAL A 54 8.85 6.15 13.72
C VAL A 54 8.28 5.74 15.08
N ALA A 55 9.10 5.82 16.13
CA ALA A 55 8.62 5.62 17.49
C ALA A 55 9.10 6.72 18.44
N ASP A 56 8.29 6.99 19.44
CA ASP A 56 8.61 7.89 20.56
C ASP A 56 9.58 7.25 21.58
N ARG A 57 9.73 5.91 21.52
CA ARG A 57 10.57 5.12 22.42
C ARG A 57 11.04 3.81 21.77
N PRO A 58 12.12 3.19 22.26
CA PRO A 58 12.48 1.84 21.87
C PRO A 58 11.32 0.86 22.11
N CYS A 59 10.96 0.07 21.10
CA CYS A 59 9.87 -0.91 21.21
C CYS A 59 10.00 -2.04 20.19
N ALA A 60 9.33 -3.18 20.47
CA ALA A 60 9.36 -4.38 19.63
C ALA A 60 8.83 -4.16 18.19
N ALA A 61 8.06 -3.09 17.95
CA ALA A 61 7.64 -2.72 16.60
C ALA A 61 8.81 -2.24 15.73
N LEU A 62 9.80 -1.55 16.31
CA LEU A 62 10.99 -1.10 15.57
C LEU A 62 11.88 -2.28 15.16
N GLU A 63 12.10 -3.24 16.07
CA GLU A 63 12.84 -4.47 15.76
C GLU A 63 12.16 -5.27 14.65
N PHE A 64 10.83 -5.37 14.71
CA PHE A 64 10.06 -5.97 13.63
C PHE A 64 10.23 -5.22 12.31
N ALA A 65 10.12 -3.89 12.29
CA ALA A 65 10.28 -3.07 11.09
C ALA A 65 11.66 -3.29 10.44
N ALA A 66 12.73 -3.23 11.24
CA ALA A 66 14.09 -3.48 10.78
C ALA A 66 14.25 -4.89 10.20
N GLY A 67 13.67 -5.91 10.84
CA GLY A 67 13.65 -7.28 10.32
C GLY A 67 12.83 -7.48 9.05
N GLN A 68 12.04 -6.50 8.62
CA GLN A 68 11.33 -6.48 7.33
C GLN A 68 12.02 -5.63 6.26
N GLY A 69 13.14 -4.98 6.60
CA GLY A 69 13.84 -4.04 5.72
C GLY A 69 13.09 -2.72 5.52
N ILE A 70 12.32 -2.29 6.53
CA ILE A 70 11.63 -0.99 6.60
C ILE A 70 12.49 -0.02 7.42
#